data_AF-A0A7J9KE14-F1
#
_entry.id   AF-A0A7J9KE14-F1
#
_cell.length_a   1.000
_cell.length_b   1.000
_cell.length_c   1.000
_cell.angle_alpha   90.00
_cell.angle_beta   90.00
_cell.angle_gamma   90.00
#
_symmetry.space_group_name_H-M   'P 1'
#
loop_
_entity.id
_entity.type
_entity.pdbx_description
1 polymer ?
#
loop_
_entity_poly.entity_id
_entity_poly.type
_entity_poly.pdbx_seq_one_letter_code
_entity_poly.pdbx_strand_id
1 'polypeptide(L)'
;SSVLAKGPLLRYFSSSSSSGVLKIGDVLRQTRTFSNDDVGQYSKLSHDVNPLHFDSESARAAGFEDRLVHGLLVASLFPWIISSH
;
A
#
# COMPACT_ATOMS: atom_id res chain seq x y z
N SER A 1 55.80 24.13 -22.06
CA SER A 1 54.48 23.62 -22.44
C SER A 1 53.95 22.67 -21.39
N SER A 2 52.64 22.71 -21.18
CA SER A 2 51.76 21.83 -20.39
C SER A 2 51.90 21.84 -18.86
N VAL A 3 51.03 22.62 -18.21
CA VAL A 3 50.53 22.32 -16.87
C VAL A 3 49.15 21.68 -17.06
N LEU A 4 49.03 20.39 -16.78
CA LEU A 4 47.78 19.64 -16.85
C LEU A 4 47.05 19.76 -15.51
N ALA A 5 46.10 20.69 -15.41
CA ALA A 5 45.21 20.79 -14.26
C ALA A 5 44.14 19.68 -14.34
N LYS A 6 44.23 18.68 -13.45
CA LYS A 6 43.17 17.69 -13.24
C LYS A 6 42.04 18.37 -12.45
N GLY A 7 40.99 18.79 -13.15
CA GLY A 7 39.76 19.25 -12.53
C GLY A 7 39.06 18.12 -11.74
N PRO A 8 38.24 18.44 -10.74
CA PRO A 8 37.54 17.42 -9.96
C PRO A 8 36.55 16.68 -10.86
N LEU A 9 36.54 15.35 -10.77
CA LEU A 9 35.49 14.52 -11.34
C LEU A 9 34.15 14.91 -10.68
N LEU A 10 33.36 15.72 -11.40
CA LEU A 10 31.96 15.92 -11.07
C LEU A 10 31.28 14.56 -11.17
N ARG A 11 31.06 13.93 -10.01
CA ARG A 11 30.18 12.76 -9.89
C ARG A 11 28.84 13.17 -10.48
N TYR A 12 28.55 12.64 -11.66
CA TYR A 12 27.24 12.69 -12.27
C TYR A 12 26.30 11.94 -11.32
N PHE A 13 25.58 12.68 -10.47
CA PHE A 13 24.45 12.12 -9.75
C PHE A 13 23.40 11.81 -10.82
N SER A 14 23.33 10.55 -11.24
CA SER A 14 22.17 10.06 -11.98
C SER A 14 20.95 10.36 -11.14
N SER A 15 20.07 11.21 -11.67
CA SER A 15 18.77 11.48 -11.07
C SER A 15 18.02 10.15 -11.00
N SER A 16 17.97 9.57 -9.80
CA SER A 16 17.08 8.46 -9.49
C SER A 16 15.66 8.94 -9.75
N SER A 17 14.98 8.26 -10.68
CA SER A 17 13.56 8.34 -11.03
C SER A 17 12.79 9.44 -10.29
N SER A 18 12.57 10.57 -10.96
CA SER A 18 11.52 11.50 -10.57
C SER A 18 10.20 10.72 -10.58
N SER A 19 9.73 10.26 -9.43
CA SER A 19 8.30 9.99 -9.27
C SER A 19 7.61 11.30 -9.62
N GLY A 20 6.96 11.31 -10.78
CA GLY A 20 6.41 12.53 -11.32
C GLY A 20 5.35 13.06 -10.36
N VAL A 21 5.37 14.37 -10.10
CA VAL A 21 4.28 15.04 -9.38
C VAL A 21 2.96 14.61 -10.00
N LEU A 22 2.03 14.10 -9.19
CA LEU A 22 0.68 13.72 -9.62
C LEU A 22 0.00 14.90 -10.34
N LYS A 23 -0.63 14.61 -11.47
CA LYS A 23 -1.29 15.58 -12.34
C LYS A 23 -2.78 15.31 -12.41
N ILE A 24 -3.53 16.36 -12.75
CA ILE A 24 -4.97 16.24 -13.01
C ILE A 24 -5.18 15.26 -14.17
N GLY A 25 -6.05 14.27 -13.93
CA GLY A 25 -6.32 13.19 -14.89
C GLY A 25 -5.53 11.91 -14.62
N ASP A 26 -4.59 11.91 -13.66
CA ASP A 26 -3.90 10.67 -13.27
C ASP A 26 -4.88 9.68 -12.64
N VAL A 27 -4.78 8.42 -13.09
CA VAL A 27 -5.57 7.31 -12.57
C VAL A 27 -4.62 6.29 -11.97
N LEU A 28 -4.67 6.13 -10.66
CA LEU A 28 -3.93 5.11 -9.94
C LEU A 28 -4.82 3.88 -9.73
N ARG A 29 -4.25 2.68 -9.88
CA ARG A 29 -4.94 1.40 -9.63
C ARG A 29 -4.04 0.48 -8.83
N GLN A 30 -4.60 -0.12 -7.79
CA GLN A 30 -3.95 -1.18 -7.03
C GLN A 30 -4.91 -2.35 -6.85
N THR A 31 -4.36 -3.56 -6.99
CA THR A 31 -5.07 -4.80 -6.65
C THR A 31 -4.30 -5.54 -5.57
N ARG A 32 -5.00 -5.99 -4.53
CA ARG A 32 -4.45 -6.83 -3.47
C ARG A 32 -5.47 -7.89 -3.08
N THR A 33 -4.99 -9.11 -2.86
CA THR A 33 -5.77 -10.18 -2.23
C THR A 33 -5.41 -10.23 -0.75
N PHE A 34 -6.42 -10.25 0.12
CA PHE A 34 -6.24 -10.36 1.56
C PHE A 34 -6.39 -11.82 1.99
N SER A 35 -5.46 -12.28 2.82
CA SER A 35 -5.47 -13.60 3.44
C SER A 35 -6.12 -13.58 4.82
N ASN A 36 -6.44 -14.76 5.37
CA ASN A 36 -6.90 -14.86 6.76
C ASN A 36 -5.85 -14.37 7.77
N ASP A 37 -4.54 -14.47 7.44
CA ASP A 37 -3.50 -13.93 8.30
C ASP A 37 -3.57 -12.40 8.33
N ASP A 38 -3.76 -11.73 7.18
CA ASP A 38 -3.92 -10.27 7.13
C ASP A 38 -5.08 -9.78 8.02
N VAL A 39 -6.23 -10.48 7.95
CA VAL A 39 -7.40 -10.22 8.79
C VAL A 39 -7.08 -10.41 10.27
N GLY A 40 -6.36 -11.50 10.60
CA GLY A 40 -5.93 -11.80 11.97
C GLY A 40 -4.95 -10.77 12.53
N GLN A 41 -3.95 -10.34 11.74
CA GLN A 41 -2.99 -9.31 12.17
C GLN A 41 -3.67 -7.96 12.32
N TYR A 42 -4.57 -7.59 11.42
CA TYR A 42 -5.29 -6.33 11.52
C TYR A 42 -6.19 -6.28 12.76
N SER A 43 -6.87 -7.37 13.10
CA SER A 43 -7.66 -7.46 14.33
C SER A 43 -6.81 -7.33 15.59
N LYS A 44 -5.63 -7.95 15.63
CA LYS A 44 -4.68 -7.77 16.75
C LYS A 44 -4.25 -6.31 16.92
N LEU A 45 -4.02 -5.61 15.81
CA LEU A 45 -3.58 -4.22 15.81
C LEU A 45 -4.70 -3.23 16.16
N SER A 46 -5.88 -3.41 15.57
CA SER A 46 -7.04 -2.51 15.71
C SER A 46 -7.92 -2.82 16.91
N HIS A 47 -7.77 -4.01 17.47
CA HIS A 47 -8.68 -4.62 18.45
C HIS A 47 -10.11 -4.84 17.91
N ASP A 48 -10.32 -4.75 16.59
CA ASP A 48 -11.58 -5.12 15.96
C ASP A 48 -11.70 -6.63 15.85
N VAL A 49 -12.41 -7.21 16.81
CA VAL A 49 -12.70 -8.65 16.93
C VAL A 49 -14.13 -8.98 16.51
N ASN A 50 -14.74 -8.18 15.62
CA ASN A 50 -16.09 -8.44 15.14
C ASN A 50 -16.20 -9.86 14.53
N PRO A 51 -17.14 -10.71 15.01
CA PRO A 51 -17.31 -12.08 14.53
C PRO A 51 -17.49 -12.22 13.02
N LEU A 52 -17.99 -11.18 12.34
CA LEU A 52 -18.13 -11.18 10.88
C LEU A 52 -16.81 -11.41 10.12
N HIS A 53 -15.67 -11.16 10.77
CA HIS A 53 -14.34 -11.39 10.19
C HIS A 53 -13.77 -12.78 10.47
N PHE A 54 -14.33 -13.52 11.44
CA PHE A 54 -13.70 -14.73 11.99
C PHE A 54 -14.61 -15.95 12.00
N ASP A 55 -15.92 -15.76 11.98
CA ASP A 55 -16.91 -16.82 12.08
C ASP A 55 -17.84 -16.83 10.87
N SER A 56 -17.83 -17.93 10.13
CA SER A 56 -18.65 -18.09 8.93
C SER A 56 -20.14 -18.15 9.25
N GLU A 57 -20.53 -18.68 10.41
CA GLU A 57 -21.94 -18.77 10.80
C GLU A 57 -22.51 -17.38 11.12
N SER A 58 -21.77 -16.56 11.87
CA SER A 58 -22.11 -15.16 12.15
C SER A 58 -22.21 -14.34 10.87
N ALA A 59 -21.26 -14.51 9.94
CA ALA A 59 -21.30 -13.82 8.64
C ALA A 59 -22.52 -14.22 7.81
N ARG A 60 -22.85 -15.51 7.75
CA ARG A 60 -24.04 -16.01 7.04
C ARG A 60 -25.34 -15.59 7.69
N ALA A 61 -25.40 -15.59 9.02
CA ALA A 61 -26.56 -15.09 9.77
C ALA A 61 -26.79 -13.59 9.51
N ALA A 62 -25.73 -12.83 9.22
CA ALA A 62 -25.81 -11.43 8.81
C ALA A 62 -26.09 -11.23 7.29
N GLY A 63 -26.28 -12.31 6.52
CA GLY A 63 -26.65 -12.27 5.11
C GLY A 63 -25.48 -12.25 4.11
N PHE A 64 -24.25 -12.51 4.57
CA PHE A 64 -23.08 -12.65 3.69
C PHE A 64 -22.86 -14.11 3.28
N GLU A 65 -22.13 -14.35 2.19
CA GLU A 65 -21.80 -15.71 1.74
C GLU A 65 -20.81 -16.42 2.69
N ASP A 66 -19.81 -15.66 3.17
CA ASP A 66 -18.81 -16.09 4.15
C ASP A 66 -18.20 -14.85 4.86
N ARG A 67 -17.19 -15.09 5.70
CA ARG A 67 -16.43 -14.07 6.43
C ARG A 67 -15.93 -12.94 5.53
N LEU A 68 -15.94 -11.74 6.09
CA LEU A 68 -15.53 -10.52 5.39
C LEU A 68 -14.15 -10.04 5.85
N VAL A 69 -13.48 -9.27 5.01
CA VAL A 69 -12.31 -8.47 5.41
C VAL A 69 -12.76 -7.21 6.14
N HIS A 70 -12.01 -6.73 7.14
CA HIS A 70 -12.26 -5.44 7.79
C HIS A 70 -12.33 -4.30 6.76
N GLY A 71 -13.40 -3.50 6.80
CA GLY A 71 -13.57 -2.40 5.84
C GLY A 71 -12.41 -1.39 5.85
N LEU A 72 -11.90 -1.07 7.05
CA LEU A 72 -10.75 -0.18 7.20
C LEU A 72 -9.41 -0.81 6.76
N LEU A 73 -9.28 -2.14 6.81
CA LEU A 73 -8.12 -2.83 6.22
C LEU A 73 -8.12 -2.67 4.70
N VAL A 74 -9.28 -2.80 4.05
CA VAL A 74 -9.40 -2.52 2.61
C VAL A 74 -9.13 -1.04 2.31
N ALA A 75 -9.72 -0.13 3.09
CA ALA A 75 -9.52 1.30 2.91
C ALA A 75 -8.07 1.76 3.13
N SER A 76 -7.26 1.00 3.87
CA SER A 76 -5.83 1.30 4.05
C SER A 76 -5.02 1.30 2.74
N LEU A 77 -5.57 0.72 1.66
CA LEU A 77 -4.94 0.77 0.33
C LEU A 77 -4.95 2.17 -0.28
N PHE A 78 -5.89 3.06 0.11
CA PHE A 78 -5.96 4.42 -0.43
C PHE A 78 -4.73 5.29 -0.07
N PRO A 79 -4.34 5.45 1.21
CA PRO A 79 -3.13 6.19 1.52
C PRO A 79 -1.87 5.49 0.99
N TRP A 80 -1.86 4.16 0.95
CA TRP A 80 -0.74 3.39 0.42
C TRP A 80 -0.52 3.63 -1.08
N ILE A 81 -1.58 3.61 -1.89
CA ILE A 81 -1.46 3.83 -3.33
C ILE A 81 -1.03 5.27 -3.62
N ILE A 82 -1.52 6.26 -2.86
CA ILE A 82 -1.13 7.65 -3.05
C ILE A 82 0.34 7.86 -2.65
N SER A 83 0.79 7.26 -1.54
CA SER A 83 2.17 7.40 -1.06
C SER A 83 3.21 6.65 -1.90
N SER A 84 2.80 5.72 -2.75
CA SER A 84 3.71 4.93 -3.60
C SER A 84 4.09 5.65 -4.91
N HIS A 85 3.59 6.88 -5.10
CA HIS A 85 3.81 7.75 -6.26
C HIS A 85 4.26 9.14 -5.82
#